data_AF-A0A967UNL0-F1
#
_entry.id   AF-A0A967UNL0-F1
#
_cell.length_a   1.000
_cell.length_b   1.000
_cell.length_c   1.000
_cell.angle_alpha   90.00
_cell.angle_beta   90.00
_cell.angle_gamma   90.00
#
_symmetry.space_group_name_H-M   'P 1'
#
loop_
_entity.id
_entity.type
_entity.pdbx_description
1 polymer ?
#
loop_
_entity_poly.entity_id
_entity_poly.type
_entity_poly.pdbx_seq_one_letter_code
_entity_poly.pdbx_strand_id
1 'polypeptide(L)' 'MADRKKDEKRSLEVAEAARETEWQQPSFVGELFMGRMAADLIFPFPEQSADDKAAGDEVL' A
#
# COMPACT_ATOMS: atom_id res chain seq x y z
N MET A 1 8.11 11.29 -30.89
CA MET A 1 9.22 11.27 -29.90
C MET A 1 9.06 12.32 -28.81
N ALA A 2 8.74 13.58 -29.15
CA ALA A 2 8.51 14.63 -28.15
C ALA A 2 7.30 14.37 -27.24
N ASP A 3 6.20 13.81 -27.78
CA ASP A 3 5.01 13.45 -27.00
C ASP A 3 5.30 12.38 -25.95
N ARG A 4 5.99 11.30 -26.33
CA ARG A 4 6.33 10.23 -25.39
C ARG A 4 7.14 10.72 -24.18
N LYS A 5 8.09 11.65 -24.38
CA LYS A 5 8.83 12.29 -23.28
C LYS A 5 7.92 13.12 -22.36
N LYS A 6 6.88 13.72 -22.91
CA LYS A 6 5.90 14.51 -22.16
C LYS A 6 4.99 13.59 -21.33
N ASP A 7 4.59 12.45 -21.90
CA ASP A 7 3.79 11.44 -21.22
C ASP A 7 4.60 10.74 -20.10
N GLU A 8 5.88 10.43 -20.33
CA GLU A 8 6.80 9.89 -19.32
C GLU A 8 6.95 10.85 -18.14
N LYS A 9 7.19 12.14 -18.41
CA LYS A 9 7.30 13.17 -17.37
C LYS A 9 6.00 13.31 -16.59
N ARG A 10 4.85 13.31 -17.29
CA ARG A 10 3.54 13.38 -16.65
C ARG A 10 3.28 12.17 -15.75
N SER A 11 3.67 10.98 -16.19
CA SER A 11 3.53 9.74 -15.42
C SER A 11 4.37 9.78 -14.14
N LEU A 12 5.61 10.28 -14.22
CA LEU A 12 6.48 10.50 -13.05
C LEU A 12 5.88 11.51 -12.07
N GLU A 13 5.38 12.65 -12.55
CA GLU A 13 4.74 13.66 -11.70
C GLU A 13 3.52 13.10 -10.96
N VAL A 14 2.70 12.29 -11.64
CA VAL A 14 1.54 11.63 -11.02
C VAL A 14 1.98 10.62 -9.97
N ALA A 15 3.00 9.82 -10.25
CA ALA A 15 3.53 8.85 -9.30
C ALA A 15 4.11 9.52 -8.04
N GLU A 16 4.91 10.59 -8.21
CA GLU A 16 5.48 11.32 -7.08
C GLU A 16 4.42 12.11 -6.29
N ALA A 17 3.39 12.65 -6.95
CA ALA A 17 2.28 13.30 -6.25
C ALA A 17 1.43 12.32 -5.42
N ALA A 18 1.40 11.04 -5.80
CA ALA A 18 0.72 9.98 -5.06
C ALA A 18 1.60 9.36 -3.94
N ARG A 19 2.87 9.74 -3.84
CA ARG A 19 3.77 9.27 -2.79
C ARG A 19 3.32 9.82 -1.44
N GLU A 20 3.11 8.93 -0.47
CA GLU A 20 2.83 9.31 0.91
C GLU A 20 4.07 10.01 1.50
N THR A 21 3.92 11.27 1.91
CA THR A 21 5.01 12.09 2.48
C THR A 21 5.12 12.00 3.99
N GLU A 22 4.00 11.71 4.65
CA GLU A 22 3.89 11.59 6.09
C GLU A 22 3.16 10.30 6.42
N TRP A 23 3.80 9.49 7.25
CA TRP A 23 3.21 8.24 7.70
C TRP A 23 2.25 8.53 8.87
N GLN A 24 0.95 8.42 8.63
CA GLN A 24 -0.08 8.78 9.62
C GLN A 24 -0.56 7.59 10.45
N GLN A 25 -0.32 6.36 9.99
CA GLN A 25 -0.83 5.14 10.63
C GLN A 25 0.23 4.48 11.51
N PRO A 26 -0.15 3.79 12.60
CA PRO A 26 0.81 2.97 13.34
C PRO A 26 1.42 1.89 12.44
N SER A 27 2.74 1.69 12.55
CA SER A 27 3.49 0.70 11.75
C SER A 27 4.02 -0.40 12.66
N PHE A 28 3.61 -1.66 12.41
CA PHE A 28 4.12 -2.80 13.17
C PHE A 28 5.65 -2.85 13.21
N VAL A 29 6.28 -2.73 12.05
CA VAL A 29 7.75 -2.76 11.94
C VAL A 29 8.37 -1.54 12.62
N GLY A 30 7.79 -0.34 12.44
CA GLY A 30 8.27 0.88 13.09
C GLY A 30 8.25 0.77 14.62
N GLU A 31 7.14 0.29 15.17
CA GLU A 31 6.98 0.04 16.61
C GLU A 31 7.97 -1.01 17.12
N LEU A 32 8.21 -2.07 16.34
CA LEU A 32 9.17 -3.12 16.66
C LEU A 32 10.60 -2.57 16.78
N PHE A 33 11.03 -1.70 15.87
CA PHE A 33 12.34 -1.02 15.96
C PHE A 33 12.45 -0.12 17.20
N MET A 34 11.33 0.39 17.69
CA MET A 34 11.26 1.17 18.93
C MET A 34 11.10 0.29 20.19
N GLY A 35 11.19 -1.03 20.05
CA GLY A 35 11.08 -1.99 21.16
C GLY A 35 9.64 -2.24 21.62
N ARG A 36 8.62 -1.85 20.84
CA ARG A 36 7.21 -2.06 21.15
C ARG A 36 6.62 -3.14 20.24
N MET A 37 6.11 -4.23 20.84
CA MET A 37 5.47 -5.32 20.10
C MET A 37 3.97 -5.04 19.91
N ALA A 38 3.59 -4.29 18.87
CA ALA A 38 2.21 -3.97 18.52
C ALA A 38 1.53 -5.08 17.70
N ALA A 39 1.36 -6.27 18.30
CA ALA A 39 0.90 -7.47 17.60
C ALA A 39 -0.52 -7.36 17.00
N ASP A 40 -1.35 -6.49 17.57
CA ASP A 40 -2.70 -6.16 17.11
C ASP A 40 -2.75 -5.60 15.67
N LEU A 41 -1.64 -5.03 15.19
CA LEU A 41 -1.54 -4.54 13.82
C LEU A 41 -1.40 -5.64 12.77
N ILE A 42 -1.08 -6.88 13.16
CA ILE A 42 -0.81 -7.99 12.23
C ILE A 42 -1.50 -9.31 12.62
N PHE A 43 -1.99 -9.45 13.85
CA PHE A 43 -2.50 -10.71 14.37
C PHE A 43 -3.80 -10.53 15.17
N PRO A 44 -4.82 -11.39 14.95
CA PRO A 44 -4.86 -12.44 13.93
C PRO A 44 -4.88 -11.88 12.50
N PHE A 45 -4.52 -12.71 11.51
CA PHE A 45 -4.64 -12.31 10.11
C PHE A 45 -6.12 -12.05 9.78
N PRO A 46 -6.46 -10.94 9.10
CA PRO A 46 -7.86 -10.62 8.79
C PRO A 46 -8.46 -11.66 7.85
N GLU A 47 -9.66 -12.13 8.17
CA GLU A 47 -10.43 -12.99 7.28
C GLU A 47 -11.13 -12.15 6.21
N GLN A 48 -11.09 -12.62 4.96
CA GLN A 48 -11.82 -11.99 3.86
C GLN A 48 -13.31 -12.28 3.99
N SER A 49 -14.15 -11.36 3.53
CA SER A 49 -15.57 -11.65 3.33
C SER A 49 -15.76 -12.69 2.22
N ALA A 50 -16.90 -13.37 2.20
CA ALA A 50 -17.21 -14.35 1.16
C ALA A 50 -17.19 -13.72 -0.24
N ASP A 51 -17.70 -12.49 -0.36
CA ASP A 51 -17.74 -11.75 -1.61
C ASP A 51 -16.32 -11.33 -2.07
N ASP A 52 -15.49 -10.81 -1.16
CA ASP A 52 -14.11 -10.41 -1.48
C ASP A 52 -13.26 -11.62 -1.93
N LYS A 53 -13.45 -12.76 -1.27
CA LYS A 53 -12.76 -14.00 -1.64
C LYS A 53 -13.17 -14.47 -3.03
N ALA A 54 -14.48 -14.51 -3.31
CA ALA A 54 -15.01 -14.94 -4.60
C ALA A 54 -14.51 -14.05 -5.75
N ALA A 55 -14.46 -12.73 -5.54
CA ALA A 55 -13.93 -11.80 -6.53
C ALA A 55 -12.44 -12.04 -6.85
N GLY A 56 -11.64 -12.38 -5.83
CA GLY A 56 -10.23 -12.73 -6.04
C GLY A 56 -10.05 -14.06 -6.78
N ASP A 57 -10.84 -15.08 -6.43
CA ASP A 57 -10.78 -16.41 -7.04
C ASP A 57 -11.16 -16.40 -8.54
N GLU A 58 -11.96 -15.44 -9.01
CA GLU A 58 -12.31 -15.29 -10.44
C GLU A 58 -11.12 -14.79 -11.30
N VAL A 59 -10.15 -14.09 -10.69
CA VAL A 59 -9.02 -13.46 -11.39
C VAL A 59 -7.77 -14.37 -11.46
N LEU A 60 -7.70 -15.41 -10.62
CA LEU A 60 -6.58 -16.38 -10.53
C LEU A 60 -6.74 -17.56 -11.49
#